data_AF-K7LTK9-F1
#
_entry.id   AF-K7LTK9-F1
#
_cell.length_a   1.000
_cell.length_b   1.000
_cell.length_c   1.000
_cell.angle_alpha   90.00
_cell.angle_beta   90.00
_cell.angle_gamma   90.00
#
_symmetry.space_group_name_H-M   'P 1'
#
loop_
_entity.id
_entity.type
_entity.pdbx_description
1 polymer ?
#
loop_
_entity_poly.entity_id
_entity_poly.type
_entity_poly.pdbx_seq_one_letter_code
_entity_poly.pdbx_strand_id
1 'polypeptide(L)'
;MAADCSRFVRFQDDAELAKLPTTNGGNGIKPNETQVAETSGEKGLKKDTRKFLKARVLSRVFSEDYEKVRKRTLLDPRAQTIHRWNKILLVACLVSLFVDPLFFYLPLVRDEVCIDIGTTLEVFLTMIRSMADVFYMIQILLKFRTAYVAPSSRVFGRGDLVIDSSKIATRYLIKGFWLDFVAALPLPQALIWIVIPNLGGSTMANTKNVLRFIIIFQYLPRLFLIFPLSSQIIKATGVVTETAWAGAAYNLVLYMLASHFLGASWYLLSIERQEACWRSVCDMEEPSCQYGFFDCKRVEDSLRASWFIASNITILCSPKANFYQFGIYGDAVTSQVTTSSFFHKYFFCLWWGLRNLSSLGQGLLTSTFVGEIMFAIVVATLGLVLFGLLIGNMQNSNFGRHTCNQQLFA
;
A
#
# COMPACT_ATOMS: atom_id res chain seq x y z
N MET A 1 14.42 -1.75 39.85
CA MET A 1 15.38 -0.68 39.49
C MET A 1 14.56 0.49 38.97
N ALA A 2 14.71 1.64 39.62
CA ALA A 2 13.76 2.76 39.62
C ALA A 2 13.63 3.45 38.25
N ALA A 3 12.39 3.76 37.86
CA ALA A 3 12.09 4.66 36.75
C ALA A 3 11.88 6.07 37.31
N ASP A 4 12.83 6.93 36.98
CA ASP A 4 12.90 8.34 37.37
C ASP A 4 11.81 9.15 36.65
N CYS A 5 10.99 9.87 37.43
CA CYS A 5 9.92 10.71 36.92
C CYS A 5 10.41 12.17 36.98
N SER A 6 11.08 12.61 35.92
CA SER A 6 11.69 13.94 35.85
C SER A 6 10.62 15.05 35.79
N ARG A 7 10.51 15.76 36.91
CA ARG A 7 9.73 16.97 37.17
C ARG A 7 10.31 18.16 36.39
N PHE A 8 9.54 18.77 35.49
CA PHE A 8 9.92 20.05 34.86
C PHE A 8 9.73 21.20 35.87
N VAL A 9 10.82 21.73 36.39
CA VAL A 9 10.86 22.97 37.19
C VAL A 9 11.16 24.14 36.25
N ARG A 10 10.32 25.17 36.38
CA ARG A 10 10.41 26.47 35.71
C ARG A 10 11.58 27.25 36.35
N PHE A 11 12.55 27.69 35.55
CA PHE A 11 13.52 28.69 35.99
C PHE A 11 13.26 30.00 35.22
N GLN A 12 13.10 31.04 36.01
CA GLN A 12 13.02 32.44 35.62
C GLN A 12 14.21 33.09 36.34
N ASP A 13 15.10 33.74 35.59
CA ASP A 13 16.11 34.63 36.14
C ASP A 13 16.34 35.78 35.16
N ASP A 14 16.10 36.99 35.67
CA ASP A 14 16.51 38.26 35.12
C ASP A 14 17.98 38.52 35.51
N ALA A 15 18.77 39.14 34.62
CA ALA A 15 19.92 39.96 35.05
C ALA A 15 20.38 40.95 33.96
N GLU A 16 20.49 42.18 34.43
CA GLU A 16 20.97 43.45 33.88
C GLU A 16 22.27 43.48 33.04
N LEU A 17 22.23 44.39 32.05
CA LEU A 17 23.16 45.52 31.80
C LEU A 17 24.70 45.29 31.73
N ALA A 18 25.26 45.51 30.53
CA ALA A 18 26.54 46.21 30.38
C ALA A 18 26.60 46.96 29.03
N LYS A 19 26.73 48.30 29.09
CA LYS A 19 27.08 49.21 27.99
C LYS A 19 28.59 49.49 28.02
N LEU A 20 29.16 49.85 26.86
CA LEU A 20 30.26 50.83 26.54
C LEU A 20 31.21 50.29 25.44
N PRO A 21 31.95 51.14 24.68
CA PRO A 21 31.54 52.41 24.05
C PRO A 21 32.06 52.59 22.60
N THR A 22 31.48 53.56 21.91
CA THR A 22 31.97 54.23 20.69
C THR A 22 33.17 55.14 20.96
N THR A 23 34.12 55.22 20.01
CA THR A 23 35.08 56.32 19.88
C THR A 23 35.13 56.83 18.44
N ASN A 24 34.93 58.14 18.30
CA ASN A 24 35.13 58.97 17.11
C ASN A 24 36.45 59.75 17.28
N GLY A 25 37.10 60.12 16.17
CA GLY A 25 38.10 61.20 16.17
C GLY A 25 39.01 61.21 14.93
N GLY A 26 38.89 62.24 14.09
CA GLY A 26 39.71 62.46 12.90
C GLY A 26 40.69 63.65 13.00
N ASN A 27 41.39 63.88 11.86
CA ASN A 27 42.32 64.98 11.50
C ASN A 27 43.67 64.98 12.26
N GLY A 28 44.87 65.14 11.67
CA GLY A 28 45.33 65.59 10.36
C GLY A 28 46.47 66.60 10.60
N ILE A 29 47.68 66.39 10.01
CA ILE A 29 48.70 67.38 9.57
C ILE A 29 50.01 66.63 9.16
N LYS A 30 50.53 66.97 7.96
CA LYS A 30 51.85 66.66 7.33
C LYS A 30 52.78 67.91 7.48
N PRO A 31 54.09 67.97 7.09
CA PRO A 31 54.80 67.19 6.04
C PRO A 31 56.31 66.87 6.29
N ASN A 32 56.92 66.02 5.44
CA ASN A 32 58.08 66.40 4.61
C ASN A 32 58.47 65.33 3.58
N GLU A 33 59.01 65.83 2.46
CA GLU A 33 59.30 65.20 1.17
C GLU A 33 60.45 64.18 1.15
N THR A 34 60.32 63.18 0.28
CA THR A 34 61.32 62.95 -0.78
C THR A 34 60.64 62.27 -1.99
N GLN A 35 60.88 62.82 -3.18
CA GLN A 35 60.37 62.39 -4.48
C GLN A 35 60.92 61.01 -4.89
N VAL A 36 60.18 60.25 -5.71
CA VAL A 36 60.66 59.66 -7.00
C VAL A 36 59.48 58.97 -7.75
N ALA A 37 59.33 59.40 -9.01
CA ALA A 37 58.75 58.75 -10.21
C ALA A 37 57.36 58.07 -10.18
N GLU A 38 56.43 58.65 -10.94
CA GLU A 38 55.30 57.93 -11.53
C GLU A 38 55.79 56.93 -12.59
N THR A 39 55.32 55.68 -12.48
CA THR A 39 55.21 54.77 -13.64
C THR A 39 53.78 54.25 -13.71
N SER A 40 53.12 54.58 -14.82
CA SER A 40 51.76 54.19 -15.16
C SER A 40 51.68 52.68 -15.43
N GLY A 41 51.05 51.92 -14.54
CA GLY A 41 50.91 50.47 -14.71
C GLY A 41 49.90 49.80 -13.79
N GLU A 42 48.82 50.46 -13.37
CA GLU A 42 47.93 49.92 -12.33
C GLU A 42 46.42 49.94 -12.67
N LYS A 43 46.06 50.11 -13.95
CA LYS A 43 44.64 50.11 -14.38
C LYS A 43 44.14 48.75 -14.88
N GLY A 44 45.03 47.82 -15.24
CA GLY A 44 44.68 46.48 -15.72
C GLY A 44 44.32 45.50 -14.59
N LEU A 45 45.15 45.43 -13.55
CA LEU A 45 45.00 44.46 -12.45
C LEU A 45 43.76 44.74 -11.58
N LYS A 46 43.51 46.00 -11.22
CA LYS A 46 42.31 46.40 -10.44
C LYS A 46 40.99 46.09 -11.16
N LYS A 47 40.98 46.09 -12.50
CA LYS A 47 39.77 45.82 -13.30
C LYS A 47 39.44 44.32 -13.32
N ASP A 48 40.45 43.46 -13.40
CA ASP A 48 40.28 42.00 -13.35
C ASP A 48 39.94 41.50 -11.94
N THR A 49 40.58 42.03 -10.89
CA THR A 49 40.20 41.70 -9.51
C THR A 49 38.77 42.13 -9.19
N ARG A 50 38.33 43.29 -9.71
CA ARG A 50 36.94 43.77 -9.57
C ARG A 50 35.95 42.90 -10.35
N LYS A 51 36.29 42.44 -11.56
CA LYS A 51 35.47 41.50 -12.33
C LYS A 51 35.36 40.14 -11.63
N PHE A 52 36.45 39.61 -11.10
CA PHE A 52 36.48 38.35 -10.37
C PHE A 52 35.68 38.42 -9.07
N LEU A 53 35.82 39.51 -8.29
CA LEU A 53 35.00 39.77 -7.11
C LEU A 53 33.52 39.94 -7.48
N LYS A 54 33.19 40.67 -8.56
CA LYS A 54 31.81 40.77 -9.04
C LYS A 54 31.24 39.42 -9.43
N ALA A 55 32.00 38.58 -10.14
CA ALA A 55 31.58 37.22 -10.52
C ALA A 55 31.38 36.31 -9.30
N ARG A 56 32.26 36.41 -8.29
CA ARG A 56 32.18 35.64 -7.04
C ARG A 56 31.05 36.11 -6.12
N VAL A 57 30.75 37.41 -6.11
CA VAL A 57 29.58 37.97 -5.43
C VAL A 57 28.30 37.58 -6.17
N LEU A 58 28.27 37.68 -7.50
CA LEU A 58 27.14 37.20 -8.31
C LEU A 58 26.89 35.71 -8.04
N SER A 59 27.92 34.86 -8.09
CA SER A 59 27.77 33.42 -7.85
C SER A 59 27.27 33.10 -6.44
N ARG A 60 27.64 33.91 -5.43
CA ARG A 60 27.13 33.78 -4.06
C ARG A 60 25.66 34.21 -3.96
N VAL A 61 25.29 35.34 -4.55
CA VAL A 61 23.90 35.83 -4.57
C VAL A 61 23.00 34.85 -5.33
N PHE A 62 23.43 34.37 -6.50
CA PHE A 62 22.72 33.33 -7.25
C PHE A 62 22.65 32.01 -6.47
N SER A 63 23.69 31.63 -5.72
CA SER A 63 23.67 30.44 -4.87
C SER A 63 22.68 30.58 -3.70
N GLU A 64 22.58 31.76 -3.07
CA GLU A 64 21.65 32.01 -1.97
C GLU A 64 20.19 32.07 -2.44
N ASP A 65 19.93 32.67 -3.60
CA ASP A 65 18.59 32.68 -4.20
C ASP A 65 18.20 31.29 -4.73
N TYR A 66 19.14 30.53 -5.30
CA TYR A 66 18.92 29.14 -5.67
C TYR A 66 18.68 28.24 -4.44
N GLU A 67 19.42 28.43 -3.34
CA GLU A 67 19.19 27.77 -2.05
C GLU A 67 17.82 28.14 -1.45
N LYS A 68 17.39 29.40 -1.54
CA LYS A 68 16.06 29.85 -1.09
C LYS A 68 14.93 29.24 -1.93
N VAL A 69 15.08 29.22 -3.26
CA VAL A 69 14.09 28.61 -4.17
C VAL A 69 14.05 27.09 -3.97
N ARG A 70 15.21 26.44 -3.79
CA ARG A 70 15.34 25.03 -3.45
C ARG A 70 14.65 24.73 -2.11
N LYS A 71 14.91 25.52 -1.06
CA LYS A 71 14.23 25.41 0.25
C LYS A 71 12.72 25.62 0.16
N ARG A 72 12.21 26.48 -0.73
CA ARG A 72 10.76 26.65 -0.97
C ARG A 72 10.11 25.45 -1.67
N THR A 73 10.89 24.66 -2.41
CA THR A 73 10.39 23.48 -3.15
C THR A 73 10.52 22.16 -2.35
N LEU A 74 11.28 22.18 -1.26
CA LEU A 74 11.49 21.02 -0.38
C LEU A 74 10.47 21.02 0.75
N LEU A 75 9.86 19.87 0.99
CA LEU A 75 8.91 19.69 2.08
C LEU A 75 9.66 19.33 3.37
N ASP A 76 9.38 20.07 4.45
CA ASP A 76 9.85 19.69 5.79
C ASP A 76 9.06 18.44 6.24
N PRO A 77 9.73 17.34 6.62
CA PRO A 77 9.06 16.14 7.13
C PRO A 77 8.23 16.38 8.40
N ARG A 78 8.47 17.48 9.13
CA ARG A 78 7.68 17.90 10.30
C ARG A 78 6.50 18.80 9.96
N ALA A 79 6.30 19.15 8.69
CA ALA A 79 5.19 19.99 8.29
C ALA A 79 3.85 19.26 8.51
N GLN A 80 2.87 19.99 9.06
CA GLN A 80 1.51 19.49 9.26
C GLN A 80 0.88 18.95 7.96
N THR A 81 1.27 19.52 6.81
CA THR A 81 0.85 19.08 5.48
C THR A 81 1.28 17.65 5.16
N ILE A 82 2.52 17.26 5.48
CA ILE A 82 3.02 15.89 5.26
C ILE A 82 2.29 14.92 6.17
N HIS A 83 2.03 15.32 7.42
CA HIS A 83 1.29 14.48 8.35
C HIS A 83 -0.17 14.26 7.89
N ARG A 84 -0.85 15.33 7.43
CA ARG A 84 -2.19 15.23 6.84
C ARG A 84 -2.19 14.36 5.59
N TRP A 85 -1.20 14.52 4.71
CA TRP A 85 -1.04 13.69 3.52
C TRP A 85 -0.86 12.21 3.84
N ASN A 86 -0.01 11.89 4.83
CA ASN A 86 0.19 10.51 5.28
C ASN A 86 -1.11 9.85 5.77
N LYS A 87 -2.00 10.61 6.45
CA LYS A 87 -3.34 10.11 6.83
C LYS A 87 -4.24 9.86 5.62
N ILE A 88 -4.26 10.78 4.65
CA ILE A 88 -5.03 10.61 3.41
C ILE A 88 -4.54 9.39 2.64
N LEU A 89 -3.22 9.23 2.52
CA LEU A 89 -2.61 8.08 1.88
C LEU A 89 -2.94 6.77 2.60
N LEU A 90 -2.98 6.77 3.93
CA LEU A 90 -3.35 5.57 4.70
C LEU A 90 -4.78 5.13 4.36
N VAL A 91 -5.72 6.08 4.29
CA VAL A 91 -7.10 5.80 3.88
C VAL A 91 -7.13 5.29 2.44
N ALA A 92 -6.40 5.91 1.52
CA ALA A 92 -6.30 5.44 0.13
C ALA A 92 -5.73 4.01 0.03
N CYS A 93 -4.73 3.67 0.85
CA CYS A 93 -4.18 2.32 0.94
C CYS A 93 -5.21 1.31 1.47
N LEU A 94 -5.97 1.66 2.51
CA LEU A 94 -7.02 0.79 3.06
C LEU A 94 -8.15 0.55 2.05
N VAL A 95 -8.59 1.60 1.35
CA VAL A 95 -9.56 1.49 0.26
C VAL A 95 -9.01 0.59 -0.85
N SER A 96 -7.74 0.76 -1.22
CA SER A 96 -7.08 -0.07 -2.24
C SER A 96 -7.07 -1.55 -1.86
N LEU A 97 -6.69 -1.87 -0.61
CA LEU A 97 -6.69 -3.25 -0.12
C LEU A 97 -8.10 -3.85 -0.04
N PHE A 98 -9.13 -3.03 0.19
CA PHE A 98 -10.51 -3.49 0.15
C PHE A 98 -10.99 -3.77 -1.28
N VAL A 99 -10.59 -2.93 -2.24
CA VAL A 99 -10.99 -3.01 -3.65
C VAL A 99 -10.28 -4.14 -4.39
N ASP A 100 -8.99 -4.38 -4.12
CA ASP A 100 -8.17 -5.35 -4.85
C ASP A 100 -8.77 -6.78 -4.87
N PRO A 101 -9.29 -7.35 -3.77
CA PRO A 101 -9.94 -8.67 -3.78
C PRO A 101 -11.27 -8.70 -4.53
N LEU A 102 -11.92 -7.55 -4.75
CA LEU A 102 -13.21 -7.53 -5.46
C LEU A 102 -13.09 -7.97 -6.92
N PHE A 103 -11.89 -7.85 -7.51
CA PHE A 103 -11.61 -8.36 -8.85
C PHE A 103 -11.76 -9.89 -8.95
N PHE A 104 -11.68 -10.63 -7.83
CA PHE A 104 -11.95 -12.07 -7.81
C PHE A 104 -13.42 -12.42 -8.08
N TYR A 105 -14.33 -11.47 -7.94
CA TYR A 105 -15.76 -11.65 -8.27
C TYR A 105 -16.10 -11.32 -9.73
N LEU A 106 -15.10 -10.99 -10.58
CA LEU A 106 -15.32 -10.69 -11.99
C LEU A 106 -15.84 -11.89 -12.79
N PRO A 107 -15.30 -13.12 -12.64
CA PRO A 107 -15.85 -14.27 -13.33
C PRO A 107 -17.23 -14.62 -12.79
N LEU A 108 -18.20 -14.76 -13.69
CA LEU A 108 -19.59 -15.10 -13.40
C LEU A 108 -19.90 -16.45 -14.03
N VAL A 109 -20.43 -17.39 -13.25
CA VAL A 109 -20.96 -18.63 -13.81
C VAL A 109 -22.41 -18.40 -14.22
N ARG A 110 -22.80 -18.90 -15.39
CA ARG A 110 -24.18 -18.93 -15.87
C ARG A 110 -24.73 -20.35 -15.85
N ASP A 111 -26.05 -20.48 -15.86
CA ASP A 111 -26.75 -21.77 -15.75
C ASP A 111 -26.49 -22.67 -16.98
N GLU A 112 -26.14 -22.08 -18.12
CA GLU A 112 -25.76 -22.77 -19.35
C GLU A 112 -24.33 -23.36 -19.31
N VAL A 113 -23.70 -23.45 -18.14
CA VAL A 113 -22.35 -24.01 -17.95
C VAL A 113 -21.31 -23.24 -18.77
N CYS A 114 -21.28 -21.93 -18.56
CA CYS A 114 -20.27 -21.05 -19.13
C CYS A 114 -19.85 -19.97 -18.13
N ILE A 115 -18.71 -19.35 -18.41
CA ILE A 115 -18.14 -18.27 -17.62
C ILE A 115 -18.11 -16.99 -18.44
N ASP A 116 -18.62 -15.93 -17.83
CA ASP A 116 -18.66 -14.58 -18.35
C ASP A 116 -17.85 -13.64 -17.43
N ILE A 117 -17.56 -12.43 -17.90
CA ILE A 117 -16.90 -11.39 -17.11
C ILE A 117 -17.89 -10.26 -16.85
N GLY A 118 -18.10 -9.94 -15.56
CA GLY A 118 -19.00 -8.85 -15.16
C GLY A 118 -18.48 -7.46 -15.53
N THR A 119 -18.82 -6.98 -16.72
CA THR A 119 -18.36 -5.69 -17.28
C THR A 119 -18.66 -4.48 -16.38
N THR A 120 -19.84 -4.41 -15.77
CA THR A 120 -20.20 -3.30 -14.86
C THR A 120 -19.28 -3.24 -13.63
N LEU A 121 -18.98 -4.39 -13.04
CA LEU A 121 -18.07 -4.48 -11.89
C LEU A 121 -16.64 -4.17 -12.32
N GLU A 122 -16.21 -4.69 -13.47
CA GLU A 122 -14.89 -4.42 -14.06
C GLU A 122 -14.62 -2.92 -14.24
N VAL A 123 -15.54 -2.20 -14.87
CA VAL A 123 -15.42 -0.75 -15.10
C VAL A 123 -15.37 -0.01 -13.76
N PHE A 124 -16.25 -0.35 -12.81
CA PHE A 124 -16.29 0.29 -11.51
C PHE A 124 -14.99 0.09 -10.71
N LEU A 125 -14.49 -1.15 -10.64
CA LEU A 125 -13.26 -1.48 -9.92
C LEU A 125 -12.05 -0.82 -10.55
N THR A 126 -11.94 -0.82 -11.88
CA THR A 126 -10.82 -0.20 -12.59
C THR A 126 -10.82 1.33 -12.45
N MET A 127 -11.99 1.97 -12.38
CA MET A 127 -12.11 3.40 -12.07
C MET A 127 -11.59 3.74 -10.67
N ILE A 128 -12.08 3.06 -9.63
CA ILE A 128 -11.64 3.32 -8.25
C ILE A 128 -10.14 3.03 -8.12
N ARG A 129 -9.68 1.96 -8.75
CA ARG A 129 -8.28 1.56 -8.72
C ARG A 129 -7.37 2.61 -9.35
N SER A 130 -7.77 3.15 -10.50
CA SER A 130 -7.02 4.21 -11.18
C SER A 130 -6.98 5.49 -10.35
N MET A 131 -8.08 5.83 -9.66
CA MET A 131 -8.09 6.95 -8.72
C MET A 131 -7.11 6.72 -7.55
N ALA A 132 -7.06 5.51 -6.99
CA ALA A 132 -6.13 5.17 -5.92
C ALA A 132 -4.66 5.24 -6.37
N ASP A 133 -4.35 4.79 -7.59
CA ASP A 133 -2.99 4.79 -8.15
C ASP A 133 -2.42 6.21 -8.29
N VAL A 134 -3.27 7.22 -8.52
CA VAL A 134 -2.85 8.63 -8.50
C VAL A 134 -2.28 9.02 -7.13
N PHE A 135 -2.87 8.57 -6.02
CA PHE A 135 -2.34 8.86 -4.68
C PHE A 135 -0.97 8.24 -4.45
N TYR A 136 -0.75 7.02 -4.92
CA TYR A 136 0.56 6.37 -4.86
C TYR A 136 1.60 7.11 -5.70
N MET A 137 1.24 7.56 -6.90
CA MET A 137 2.13 8.37 -7.75
C MET A 137 2.49 9.70 -7.10
N ILE A 138 1.52 10.41 -6.51
CA ILE A 138 1.78 11.66 -5.77
C ILE A 138 2.70 11.36 -4.57
N GLN A 139 2.52 10.25 -3.86
CA GLN A 139 3.39 9.88 -2.73
C GLN A 139 4.85 9.70 -3.17
N ILE A 140 5.09 9.03 -4.30
CA ILE A 140 6.44 8.86 -4.85
C ILE A 140 7.06 10.24 -5.12
N LEU A 141 6.31 11.15 -5.78
CA LEU A 141 6.77 12.51 -6.06
C LEU A 141 7.09 13.31 -4.79
N LEU A 142 6.24 13.21 -3.77
CA LEU A 142 6.45 13.88 -2.48
C LEU A 142 7.68 13.33 -1.75
N LYS A 143 7.93 12.02 -1.77
CA LYS A 143 9.12 11.42 -1.14
C LYS A 143 10.43 11.87 -1.78
N PHE A 144 10.47 12.11 -3.10
CA PHE A 144 11.64 12.72 -3.76
C PHE A 144 11.89 14.17 -3.34
N ARG A 145 10.86 14.86 -2.82
CA ARG A 145 10.90 16.28 -2.42
C ARG A 145 10.93 16.49 -0.91
N THR A 146 10.86 15.43 -0.11
CA THR A 146 10.81 15.52 1.35
C THR A 146 12.21 15.39 1.94
N ALA A 147 12.63 16.39 2.71
CA ALA A 147 13.92 16.36 3.39
C ALA A 147 13.93 15.29 4.51
N TYR A 148 15.11 14.85 4.93
CA TYR A 148 15.22 13.87 6.03
C TYR A 148 16.17 14.33 7.12
N VAL A 149 15.87 13.91 8.35
CA VAL A 149 16.73 14.15 9.52
C VAL A 149 17.86 13.13 9.51
N ALA A 150 19.12 13.59 9.55
CA ALA A 150 20.28 12.69 9.56
C ALA A 150 20.26 11.79 10.82
N PRO A 151 20.51 10.48 10.71
CA PRO A 151 20.55 9.59 11.88
C PRO A 151 21.62 9.99 12.91
N SER A 152 22.78 10.46 12.44
CA SER A 152 23.89 10.91 13.29
C SER A 152 23.56 12.15 14.12
N SER A 153 22.72 13.05 13.62
CA SER A 153 22.31 14.26 14.35
C SER A 153 21.19 14.00 15.38
N ARG A 154 20.55 12.82 15.35
CA ARG A 154 19.60 12.39 16.39
C ARG A 154 20.29 12.03 17.70
N VAL A 155 21.49 11.47 17.64
CA VAL A 155 22.27 11.05 18.82
C VAL A 155 22.79 12.26 19.61
N PHE A 156 22.99 13.41 18.95
CA PHE A 156 23.42 14.67 19.56
C PHE A 156 22.27 15.65 19.84
N GLY A 157 21.00 15.23 19.71
CA GLY A 157 19.83 16.07 20.01
C GLY A 157 19.58 17.25 19.06
N ARG A 158 20.46 17.53 18.08
CA ARG A 158 20.38 18.70 17.19
C ARG A 158 19.50 18.49 15.95
N GLY A 159 19.40 17.25 15.46
CA GLY A 159 18.43 16.87 14.43
C GLY A 159 18.57 17.61 13.09
N ASP A 160 19.80 17.84 12.61
CA ASP A 160 20.07 18.53 11.35
C ASP A 160 19.34 17.90 10.15
N LEU A 161 18.70 18.76 9.36
CA LEU A 161 17.92 18.40 8.19
C LEU A 161 18.81 18.38 6.94
N VAL A 162 18.86 17.25 6.24
CA VAL A 162 19.58 17.15 4.97
C VAL A 162 18.65 17.63 3.85
N ILE A 163 18.99 18.76 3.26
CA ILE A 163 18.18 19.46 2.22
C ILE A 163 18.70 19.15 0.80
N ASP A 164 19.85 18.49 0.69
CA ASP A 164 20.45 18.18 -0.61
C ASP A 164 19.63 17.13 -1.40
N SER A 165 18.96 17.58 -2.45
CA SER A 165 18.13 16.79 -3.36
C SER A 165 18.82 15.56 -3.93
N SER A 166 20.12 15.61 -4.24
CA SER A 166 20.85 14.44 -4.75
C SER A 166 20.97 13.35 -3.68
N LYS A 167 21.28 13.76 -2.45
CA LYS A 167 21.35 12.85 -1.29
C LYS A 167 19.97 12.32 -0.89
N ILE A 168 18.92 13.13 -1.01
CA ILE A 168 17.53 12.71 -0.77
C ILE A 168 17.10 11.65 -1.79
N ALA A 169 17.28 11.95 -3.09
CA ALA A 169 16.91 11.04 -4.17
C ALA A 169 17.66 9.71 -4.07
N THR A 170 18.98 9.75 -3.88
CA THR A 170 19.81 8.53 -3.75
C THR A 170 19.37 7.68 -2.56
N ARG A 171 19.13 8.30 -1.40
CA ARG A 171 18.66 7.59 -0.21
C ARG A 171 17.29 6.95 -0.44
N TYR A 172 16.37 7.66 -1.10
CA TYR A 172 15.04 7.16 -1.37
C TYR A 172 15.04 6.01 -2.38
N LEU A 173 15.81 6.14 -3.47
CA LEU A 173 15.99 5.10 -4.48
C LEU A 173 16.49 3.78 -3.89
N ILE A 174 17.46 3.84 -2.97
CA ILE A 174 18.04 2.64 -2.36
C ILE A 174 17.10 2.00 -1.32
N LYS A 175 16.39 2.82 -0.50
CA LYS A 175 15.73 2.31 0.71
C LYS A 175 14.22 2.11 0.62
N GLY A 176 13.52 2.80 -0.29
CA GLY A 176 12.06 2.82 -0.26
C GLY A 176 11.35 2.92 -1.61
N PHE A 177 12.04 3.40 -2.65
CA PHE A 177 11.44 3.61 -3.95
C PHE A 177 10.78 2.36 -4.54
N TRP A 178 11.47 1.21 -4.51
CA TRP A 178 10.95 -0.02 -5.13
C TRP A 178 9.64 -0.50 -4.53
N LEU A 179 9.46 -0.40 -3.21
CA LEU A 179 8.22 -0.78 -2.55
C LEU A 179 7.07 0.13 -2.97
N ASP A 180 7.30 1.45 -3.00
CA ASP A 180 6.28 2.42 -3.44
C ASP A 180 5.98 2.24 -4.94
N PHE A 181 7.00 2.01 -5.76
CA PHE A 181 6.88 1.84 -7.20
C PHE A 181 6.05 0.62 -7.56
N VAL A 182 6.37 -0.55 -7.00
CA VAL A 182 5.64 -1.79 -7.27
C VAL A 182 4.17 -1.66 -6.83
N ALA A 183 3.91 -1.02 -5.69
CA ALA A 183 2.54 -0.79 -5.21
C ALA A 183 1.74 0.18 -6.09
N ALA A 184 2.42 1.13 -6.76
CA ALA A 184 1.81 2.12 -7.64
C ALA A 184 1.53 1.62 -9.06
N LEU A 185 2.04 0.44 -9.46
CA LEU A 185 1.81 -0.09 -10.80
C LEU A 185 0.30 -0.35 -11.03
N PRO A 186 -0.26 -0.02 -12.20
CA PRO A 186 -1.65 -0.34 -12.55
C PRO A 186 -1.74 -1.70 -13.27
N LEU A 187 -1.19 -2.77 -12.67
CA LEU A 187 -1.09 -4.08 -13.35
C LEU A 187 -2.46 -4.72 -13.68
N PRO A 188 -3.48 -4.73 -12.78
CA PRO A 188 -4.81 -5.22 -13.11
C PRO A 188 -5.43 -4.46 -14.27
N GLN A 189 -5.30 -3.13 -14.32
CA GLN A 189 -5.88 -2.33 -15.39
C GLN A 189 -5.17 -2.58 -16.73
N ALA A 190 -3.84 -2.71 -16.72
CA ALA A 190 -3.10 -3.06 -17.93
C ALA A 190 -3.48 -4.46 -18.44
N LEU A 191 -3.61 -5.45 -17.55
CA LEU A 191 -4.07 -6.77 -17.95
C LEU A 191 -5.46 -6.71 -18.58
N ILE A 192 -6.41 -6.09 -17.89
CA ILE A 192 -7.83 -6.08 -18.27
C ILE A 192 -8.07 -5.31 -19.57
N TRP A 193 -7.48 -4.12 -19.73
CA TRP A 193 -7.79 -3.23 -20.86
C TRP A 193 -6.82 -3.35 -22.03
N ILE A 194 -5.63 -3.90 -21.83
CA ILE A 194 -4.61 -4.01 -22.88
C ILE A 194 -4.39 -5.48 -23.25
N VAL A 195 -4.22 -6.38 -22.28
CA VAL A 195 -3.83 -7.76 -22.59
C VAL A 195 -5.05 -8.60 -22.97
N ILE A 196 -6.08 -8.66 -22.13
CA ILE A 196 -7.27 -9.51 -22.34
C ILE A 196 -7.95 -9.28 -23.70
N PRO A 197 -8.20 -8.03 -24.15
CA PRO A 197 -8.88 -7.79 -25.43
C PRO A 197 -8.05 -8.26 -26.63
N ASN A 198 -6.73 -8.38 -26.47
CA ASN A 198 -5.80 -8.82 -27.50
C ASN A 198 -5.51 -10.33 -27.44
N LEU A 199 -6.02 -11.06 -26.44
CA LEU A 199 -5.91 -12.50 -26.32
C LEU A 199 -7.13 -13.18 -26.96
N GLY A 200 -6.90 -14.14 -27.86
CA GLY A 200 -7.98 -14.95 -28.45
C GLY A 200 -8.68 -15.83 -27.41
N GLY A 201 -10.01 -15.96 -27.48
CA GLY A 201 -10.88 -16.52 -26.43
C GLY A 201 -10.51 -17.90 -25.84
N SER A 202 -9.71 -18.72 -26.51
CA SER A 202 -9.22 -20.01 -25.98
C SER A 202 -8.30 -19.91 -24.74
N THR A 203 -7.79 -18.73 -24.39
CA THR A 203 -6.83 -18.55 -23.29
C THR A 203 -7.45 -18.12 -21.94
N MET A 204 -8.78 -18.17 -21.80
CA MET A 204 -9.50 -17.64 -20.64
C MET A 204 -9.03 -18.21 -19.28
N ALA A 205 -8.58 -19.47 -19.26
CA ALA A 205 -8.03 -20.12 -18.07
C ALA A 205 -6.68 -19.53 -17.62
N ASN A 206 -5.80 -19.24 -18.58
CA ASN A 206 -4.50 -18.62 -18.31
C ASN A 206 -4.70 -17.19 -17.81
N THR A 207 -5.68 -16.48 -18.36
CA THR A 207 -6.02 -15.12 -17.94
C THR A 207 -6.47 -15.03 -16.48
N LYS A 208 -7.34 -15.93 -16.00
CA LYS A 208 -7.79 -15.94 -14.59
C LYS A 208 -6.63 -16.18 -13.63
N ASN A 209 -5.76 -17.14 -13.95
CA ASN A 209 -4.56 -17.44 -13.17
C ASN A 209 -3.60 -16.24 -13.10
N VAL A 210 -3.37 -15.57 -14.23
CA VAL A 210 -2.52 -14.37 -14.31
C VAL A 210 -3.13 -13.21 -13.54
N LEU A 211 -4.44 -12.96 -13.68
CA LEU A 211 -5.15 -11.93 -12.93
C LEU A 211 -5.00 -12.17 -11.42
N ARG A 212 -5.21 -13.40 -10.96
CA ARG A 212 -5.03 -13.79 -9.56
C ARG A 212 -3.62 -13.50 -9.07
N PHE A 213 -2.60 -13.95 -9.80
CA PHE A 213 -1.20 -13.72 -9.44
C PHE A 213 -0.88 -12.23 -9.34
N ILE A 214 -1.33 -11.44 -10.32
CA ILE A 214 -1.14 -9.98 -10.33
C ILE A 214 -1.78 -9.34 -9.09
N ILE A 215 -3.02 -9.70 -8.76
CA ILE A 215 -3.72 -9.14 -7.60
C ILE A 215 -2.94 -9.46 -6.31
N ILE A 216 -2.53 -10.72 -6.10
CA ILE A 216 -1.75 -11.13 -4.92
C ILE A 216 -0.41 -10.37 -4.88
N PHE A 217 0.29 -10.33 -6.02
CA PHE A 217 1.59 -9.68 -6.15
C PHE A 217 1.54 -8.19 -5.80
N GLN A 218 0.44 -7.50 -6.11
CA GLN A 218 0.28 -6.09 -5.77
C GLN A 218 -0.28 -5.85 -4.37
N TYR A 219 -1.13 -6.75 -3.90
CA TYR A 219 -1.74 -6.66 -2.57
C TYR A 219 -0.66 -6.67 -1.48
N LEU A 220 0.36 -7.52 -1.60
CA LEU A 220 1.43 -7.65 -0.60
C LEU A 220 2.24 -6.35 -0.40
N PRO A 221 2.82 -5.71 -1.44
CA PRO A 221 3.46 -4.40 -1.32
C PRO A 221 2.58 -3.34 -0.66
N ARG A 222 1.29 -3.28 -1.03
CA ARG A 222 0.33 -2.31 -0.48
C ARG A 222 0.08 -2.54 1.01
N LEU A 223 -0.03 -3.80 1.42
CA LEU A 223 -0.12 -4.17 2.83
C LEU A 223 1.16 -3.77 3.57
N PHE A 224 2.33 -4.05 3.00
CA PHE A 224 3.60 -3.69 3.61
C PHE A 224 3.82 -2.18 3.73
N LEU A 225 3.26 -1.36 2.82
CA LEU A 225 3.30 0.10 2.89
C LEU A 225 2.53 0.68 4.08
N ILE A 226 1.55 -0.03 4.62
CA ILE A 226 0.79 0.43 5.79
C ILE A 226 1.70 0.50 7.03
N PHE A 227 2.60 -0.46 7.25
CA PHE A 227 3.46 -0.47 8.45
C PHE A 227 4.33 0.80 8.61
N PRO A 228 5.15 1.22 7.62
CA PRO A 228 5.96 2.43 7.76
C PRO A 228 5.10 3.70 7.82
N LEU A 229 3.92 3.70 7.18
CA LEU A 229 3.01 4.83 7.19
C LEU A 229 2.34 5.01 8.55
N SER A 230 1.79 3.93 9.11
CA SER A 230 1.25 3.87 10.46
C SER A 230 2.31 4.24 11.50
N SER A 231 3.55 3.75 11.36
CA SER A 231 4.65 4.12 12.27
C SER A 231 4.95 5.63 12.26
N GLN A 232 4.94 6.26 11.08
CA GLN A 232 5.12 7.72 10.97
C GLN A 232 3.98 8.50 11.59
N ILE A 233 2.74 8.03 11.41
CA ILE A 233 1.56 8.66 12.02
C ILE A 233 1.65 8.57 13.54
N ILE A 234 1.89 7.36 14.08
CA ILE A 234 1.98 7.10 15.51
C ILE A 234 3.07 7.96 16.17
N LYS A 235 4.25 8.05 15.57
CA LYS A 235 5.37 8.86 16.09
C LYS A 235 5.08 10.36 16.10
N ALA A 236 4.23 10.84 15.21
CA ALA A 236 3.96 12.27 15.06
C ALA A 236 2.72 12.75 15.81
N THR A 237 1.72 11.89 16.05
CA THR A 237 0.51 12.26 16.81
C THR A 237 0.38 11.61 18.17
N GLY A 238 1.16 10.58 18.51
CA GLY A 238 0.96 9.83 19.74
C GLY A 238 -0.41 9.12 19.83
N VAL A 239 -1.16 9.04 18.72
CA VAL A 239 -2.59 8.67 18.76
C VAL A 239 -2.86 7.20 19.10
N VAL A 240 -1.88 6.30 18.92
CA VAL A 240 -2.04 4.91 19.41
C VAL A 240 -1.76 4.80 20.91
N THR A 241 -1.21 5.83 21.55
CA THR A 241 -1.01 5.87 23.01
C THR A 241 -2.14 6.56 23.78
N GLU A 242 -3.06 7.28 23.12
CA GLU A 242 -4.16 7.96 23.85
C GLU A 242 -5.35 7.07 24.18
N THR A 243 -5.64 6.03 23.38
CA THR A 243 -6.75 5.12 23.68
C THR A 243 -6.40 3.66 23.39
N ALA A 244 -6.45 2.83 24.43
CA ALA A 244 -6.36 1.37 24.37
C ALA A 244 -7.24 0.73 23.25
N TRP A 245 -8.36 1.38 22.92
CA TRP A 245 -9.33 0.93 21.93
C TRP A 245 -8.85 1.10 20.48
N ALA A 246 -7.96 2.05 20.19
CA ALA A 246 -7.46 2.29 18.84
C ALA A 246 -6.64 1.09 18.31
N GLY A 247 -5.87 0.42 19.17
CA GLY A 247 -5.11 -0.79 18.80
C GLY A 247 -6.03 -1.98 18.50
N ALA A 248 -7.08 -2.17 19.30
CA ALA A 248 -8.08 -3.22 19.06
C ALA A 248 -8.85 -2.98 17.76
N ALA A 249 -9.28 -1.74 17.50
CA ALA A 249 -9.96 -1.36 16.26
C ALA A 249 -9.05 -1.58 15.02
N TYR A 250 -7.76 -1.23 15.10
CA TYR A 250 -6.81 -1.47 14.02
C TYR A 250 -6.66 -2.97 13.69
N ASN A 251 -6.51 -3.81 14.72
CA ASN A 251 -6.43 -5.25 14.52
C ASN A 251 -7.74 -5.83 13.96
N LEU A 252 -8.88 -5.32 14.41
CA LEU A 252 -10.18 -5.72 13.88
C LEU A 252 -10.32 -5.38 12.40
N VAL A 253 -9.84 -4.21 11.96
CA VAL A 253 -9.82 -3.83 10.54
C VAL A 253 -8.95 -4.81 9.74
N LEU A 254 -7.75 -5.14 10.21
CA LEU A 254 -6.89 -6.13 9.55
C LEU A 254 -7.55 -7.51 9.50
N TYR A 255 -8.23 -7.91 10.57
CA TYR A 255 -8.97 -9.17 10.65
C TYR A 255 -10.10 -9.23 9.61
N MET A 256 -10.90 -8.15 9.51
CA MET A 256 -11.98 -8.04 8.53
C MET A 256 -11.44 -8.02 7.10
N LEU A 257 -10.32 -7.35 6.86
CA LEU A 257 -9.67 -7.28 5.56
C LEU A 257 -9.11 -8.65 5.11
N ALA A 258 -8.50 -9.40 6.04
CA ALA A 258 -8.03 -10.76 5.78
C ALA A 258 -9.20 -11.71 5.49
N SER A 259 -10.29 -11.61 6.27
CA SER A 259 -11.53 -12.34 6.02
C SER A 259 -12.09 -12.06 4.61
N HIS A 260 -12.18 -10.78 4.23
CA HIS A 260 -12.60 -10.35 2.90
C HIS A 260 -11.72 -10.95 1.79
N PHE A 261 -10.40 -10.87 1.94
CA PHE A 261 -9.44 -11.42 0.99
C PHE A 261 -9.60 -12.94 0.82
N LEU A 262 -9.71 -13.68 1.93
CA LEU A 262 -9.86 -15.13 1.91
C LEU A 262 -11.21 -15.57 1.33
N GLY A 263 -12.30 -14.88 1.68
CA GLY A 263 -13.62 -15.11 1.11
C GLY A 263 -13.66 -14.91 -0.41
N ALA A 264 -13.09 -13.79 -0.88
CA ALA A 264 -12.99 -13.51 -2.31
C ALA A 264 -12.09 -14.52 -3.05
N SER A 265 -10.98 -14.94 -2.43
CA SER A 265 -10.10 -15.97 -2.99
C SER A 265 -10.83 -17.31 -3.10
N TRP A 266 -11.59 -17.69 -2.07
CA TRP A 266 -12.41 -18.89 -2.06
C TRP A 266 -13.45 -18.88 -3.18
N TYR A 267 -14.09 -17.74 -3.46
CA TYR A 267 -15.02 -17.60 -4.58
C TYR A 267 -14.36 -17.92 -5.93
N LEU A 268 -13.24 -17.27 -6.23
CA LEU A 268 -12.53 -17.49 -7.50
C LEU A 268 -12.04 -18.94 -7.63
N LEU A 269 -11.48 -19.49 -6.56
CA LEU A 269 -11.06 -20.89 -6.51
C LEU A 269 -12.23 -21.86 -6.68
N SER A 270 -13.42 -21.50 -6.20
CA SER A 270 -14.64 -22.29 -6.41
C SER A 270 -15.04 -22.34 -7.88
N ILE A 271 -14.96 -21.21 -8.60
CA ILE A 271 -15.19 -21.17 -10.05
C ILE A 271 -14.14 -22.00 -10.79
N GLU A 272 -12.86 -21.88 -10.43
CA GLU A 272 -11.81 -22.72 -11.04
C GLU A 272 -12.06 -24.20 -10.79
N ARG A 273 -12.51 -24.57 -9.59
CA ARG A 273 -12.83 -25.97 -9.26
C ARG A 273 -14.06 -26.48 -10.02
N GLN A 274 -15.06 -25.62 -10.21
CA GLN A 274 -16.25 -25.91 -11.01
C GLN A 274 -15.90 -26.08 -12.50
N GLU A 275 -15.08 -25.19 -13.06
CA GLU A 275 -14.56 -25.30 -14.43
C GLU A 275 -13.72 -26.57 -14.62
N ALA A 276 -12.91 -26.96 -13.63
CA ALA A 276 -12.12 -28.19 -13.69
C ALA A 276 -13.01 -29.45 -13.75
N CYS A 277 -14.14 -29.46 -13.06
CA CYS A 277 -15.14 -30.52 -13.22
C CYS A 277 -15.68 -30.56 -14.65
N TRP A 278 -16.06 -29.40 -15.19
CA TRP A 278 -16.60 -29.31 -16.54
C TRP A 278 -15.63 -29.82 -17.60
N ARG A 279 -14.34 -29.47 -17.47
CA ARG A 279 -13.28 -30.00 -18.33
C ARG A 279 -13.15 -31.51 -18.21
N SER A 280 -13.21 -32.06 -17.00
CA SER A 280 -13.18 -33.51 -16.81
C SER A 280 -14.34 -34.24 -17.50
N VAL A 281 -15.54 -33.62 -17.57
CA VAL A 281 -16.66 -34.17 -18.35
C VAL A 281 -16.39 -34.04 -19.84
N CYS A 282 -15.91 -32.87 -20.28
CA CYS A 282 -15.58 -32.59 -21.67
C CYS A 282 -14.54 -33.57 -22.24
N ASP A 283 -13.52 -33.91 -21.45
CA ASP A 283 -12.46 -34.86 -21.82
C ASP A 283 -13.01 -36.26 -22.07
N MET A 284 -14.06 -36.67 -21.37
CA MET A 284 -14.73 -37.96 -21.59
C MET A 284 -15.66 -37.95 -22.81
N GLU A 285 -16.08 -36.77 -23.25
CA GLU A 285 -17.01 -36.57 -24.37
C GLU A 285 -16.27 -36.18 -25.67
N GLU A 286 -14.94 -36.28 -25.71
CA GLU A 286 -14.17 -36.05 -26.93
C GLU A 286 -14.58 -37.01 -28.07
N PRO A 287 -14.71 -36.52 -29.33
CA PRO A 287 -14.40 -35.17 -29.80
C PRO A 287 -15.58 -34.19 -29.79
N SER A 288 -16.72 -34.56 -29.19
CA SER A 288 -17.98 -33.79 -29.25
C SER A 288 -17.95 -32.51 -28.42
N CYS A 289 -17.10 -32.47 -27.38
CA CYS A 289 -16.92 -31.30 -26.51
C CYS A 289 -15.64 -30.53 -26.84
N GLN A 290 -15.68 -29.20 -26.71
CA GLN A 290 -14.52 -28.33 -26.82
C GLN A 290 -14.47 -27.38 -25.62
N TYR A 291 -13.28 -27.14 -25.04
CA TYR A 291 -13.14 -26.21 -23.91
C TYR A 291 -13.62 -24.78 -24.20
N GLY A 292 -13.63 -24.37 -25.48
CA GLY A 292 -14.19 -23.08 -25.88
C GLY A 292 -15.69 -22.94 -25.57
N PHE A 293 -16.43 -24.04 -25.42
CA PHE A 293 -17.86 -24.03 -25.09
C PHE A 293 -18.14 -23.43 -23.71
N PHE A 294 -17.14 -23.38 -22.81
CA PHE A 294 -17.28 -22.75 -21.49
C PHE A 294 -17.18 -21.23 -21.52
N ASP A 295 -16.96 -20.59 -22.68
CA ASP A 295 -17.08 -19.13 -22.84
C ASP A 295 -18.55 -18.77 -23.14
N CYS A 296 -19.13 -17.86 -22.36
CA CYS A 296 -20.51 -17.44 -22.58
C CYS A 296 -20.74 -16.72 -23.92
N LYS A 297 -19.70 -16.22 -24.58
CA LYS A 297 -19.79 -15.67 -25.93
C LYS A 297 -20.16 -16.70 -26.99
N ARG A 298 -20.00 -18.00 -26.69
CA ARG A 298 -20.31 -19.12 -27.59
C ARG A 298 -21.63 -19.82 -27.29
N VAL A 299 -22.48 -19.25 -26.43
CA VAL A 299 -23.80 -19.84 -26.07
C VAL A 299 -24.69 -20.02 -27.30
N GLU A 300 -24.63 -19.06 -28.23
CA GLU A 300 -25.46 -19.05 -29.44
C GLU A 300 -24.91 -19.95 -30.56
N ASP A 301 -23.70 -20.52 -30.41
CA ASP A 301 -23.12 -21.42 -31.40
C ASP A 301 -23.93 -22.73 -31.45
N SER A 302 -24.41 -23.11 -32.65
CA SER A 302 -25.27 -24.28 -32.85
C SER A 302 -24.65 -25.60 -32.36
N LEU A 303 -23.34 -25.78 -32.58
CA LEU A 303 -22.60 -26.96 -32.10
C LEU A 303 -22.59 -27.03 -30.57
N ARG A 304 -22.27 -25.92 -29.90
CA ARG A 304 -22.27 -25.85 -28.43
C ARG A 304 -23.65 -26.08 -27.85
N ALA A 305 -24.69 -25.48 -28.46
CA ALA A 305 -26.07 -25.64 -28.00
C ALA A 305 -26.53 -27.10 -28.11
N SER A 306 -26.23 -27.78 -29.22
CA SER A 306 -26.55 -29.20 -29.41
C SER A 306 -25.81 -30.10 -28.41
N TRP A 307 -24.53 -29.82 -28.15
CA TRP A 307 -23.73 -30.53 -27.16
C TRP A 307 -24.28 -30.35 -25.75
N PHE A 308 -24.61 -29.12 -25.35
CA PHE A 308 -25.11 -28.83 -24.00
C PHE A 308 -26.42 -29.55 -23.69
N ILE A 309 -27.33 -29.67 -24.66
CA ILE A 309 -28.60 -30.42 -24.51
C ILE A 309 -28.33 -31.94 -24.37
N ALA A 310 -27.33 -32.46 -25.07
CA ALA A 310 -26.99 -33.88 -25.04
C ALA A 310 -26.13 -34.28 -23.82
N SER A 311 -25.38 -33.35 -23.24
CA SER A 311 -24.43 -33.61 -22.16
C SER A 311 -25.10 -33.69 -20.79
N ASN A 312 -24.60 -34.58 -19.94
CA ASN A 312 -25.01 -34.70 -18.53
C ASN A 312 -24.18 -33.82 -17.58
N ILE A 313 -23.45 -32.83 -18.12
CA ILE A 313 -22.49 -32.02 -17.37
C ILE A 313 -23.05 -31.35 -16.11
N THR A 314 -24.27 -30.81 -16.16
CA THR A 314 -24.90 -30.14 -15.00
C THR A 314 -25.19 -31.13 -13.86
N ILE A 315 -25.51 -32.38 -14.20
CA ILE A 315 -25.78 -33.44 -13.23
C ILE A 315 -24.46 -33.95 -12.64
N LEU A 316 -23.49 -34.26 -13.50
CA LEU A 316 -22.18 -34.79 -13.09
C LEU A 316 -21.38 -33.78 -12.25
N CYS A 317 -21.42 -32.51 -12.63
CA CYS A 317 -20.73 -31.43 -11.90
C CYS A 317 -21.57 -30.83 -10.77
N SER A 318 -22.33 -31.68 -10.08
CA SER A 318 -22.93 -31.40 -8.80
C SER A 318 -22.14 -32.07 -7.68
N PRO A 319 -21.88 -31.39 -6.53
CA PRO A 319 -21.29 -32.05 -5.36
C PRO A 319 -22.07 -33.28 -4.86
N LYS A 320 -23.36 -33.41 -5.24
CA LYS A 320 -24.23 -34.54 -4.87
C LYS A 320 -24.03 -35.78 -5.75
N ALA A 321 -23.46 -35.63 -6.94
CA ALA A 321 -23.35 -36.72 -7.91
C ALA A 321 -22.17 -37.68 -7.64
N ASN A 322 -21.32 -37.37 -6.66
CA ASN A 322 -20.10 -38.12 -6.32
C ASN A 322 -19.13 -38.36 -7.50
N PHE A 323 -19.33 -37.67 -8.64
CA PHE A 323 -18.49 -37.79 -9.83
C PHE A 323 -17.18 -37.01 -9.65
N TYR A 324 -17.25 -35.79 -9.13
CA TYR A 324 -16.09 -34.91 -8.96
C TYR A 324 -15.95 -34.44 -7.51
N GLN A 325 -14.72 -34.47 -6.99
CA GLN A 325 -14.43 -34.09 -5.61
C GLN A 325 -14.21 -32.58 -5.51
N PHE A 326 -15.22 -31.86 -5.02
CA PHE A 326 -15.19 -30.40 -4.85
C PHE A 326 -14.51 -29.95 -3.55
N GLY A 327 -14.54 -30.77 -2.49
CA GLY A 327 -14.01 -30.40 -1.17
C GLY A 327 -14.65 -29.12 -0.61
N ILE A 328 -13.84 -28.23 -0.04
CA ILE A 328 -14.25 -26.94 0.56
C ILE A 328 -14.96 -25.99 -0.42
N TYR A 329 -14.87 -26.25 -1.73
CA TYR A 329 -15.55 -25.46 -2.76
C TYR A 329 -16.95 -25.97 -3.09
N GLY A 330 -17.35 -27.14 -2.56
CA GLY A 330 -18.66 -27.75 -2.83
C GLY A 330 -19.84 -26.89 -2.36
N ASP A 331 -19.67 -26.17 -1.27
CA ASP A 331 -20.68 -25.24 -0.74
C ASP A 331 -21.01 -24.13 -1.74
N ALA A 332 -20.02 -23.65 -2.52
CA ALA A 332 -20.25 -22.59 -3.50
C ALA A 332 -21.21 -23.02 -4.61
N VAL A 333 -21.10 -24.27 -5.06
CA VAL A 333 -21.98 -24.84 -6.10
C VAL A 333 -23.33 -25.20 -5.50
N THR A 334 -23.36 -25.81 -4.32
CA THR A 334 -24.59 -26.25 -3.65
C THR A 334 -25.49 -25.06 -3.27
N SER A 335 -24.89 -23.96 -2.81
CA SER A 335 -25.59 -22.73 -2.44
C SER A 335 -25.71 -21.73 -3.59
N GLN A 336 -25.36 -22.12 -4.83
CA GLN A 336 -25.46 -21.27 -6.03
C GLN A 336 -24.76 -19.91 -5.88
N VAL A 337 -23.65 -19.87 -5.15
CA VAL A 337 -22.88 -18.64 -4.90
C VAL A 337 -22.26 -18.13 -6.21
N THR A 338 -21.82 -19.04 -7.09
CA THR A 338 -21.14 -18.68 -8.34
C THR A 338 -22.07 -18.03 -9.36
N THR A 339 -23.37 -18.35 -9.34
CA THR A 339 -24.43 -17.79 -10.20
C THR A 339 -25.20 -16.63 -9.57
N SER A 340 -25.08 -16.44 -8.25
CA SER A 340 -25.79 -15.38 -7.50
C SER A 340 -25.38 -13.96 -7.89
N SER A 341 -26.30 -13.01 -7.64
CA SER A 341 -26.04 -11.57 -7.78
C SER A 341 -24.94 -11.10 -6.82
N PHE A 342 -24.27 -10.00 -7.18
CA PHE A 342 -23.05 -9.52 -6.51
C PHE A 342 -23.17 -9.41 -4.98
N PHE A 343 -24.23 -8.78 -4.46
CA PHE A 343 -24.38 -8.58 -3.03
C PHE A 343 -24.56 -9.89 -2.27
N HIS A 344 -25.37 -10.82 -2.77
CA HIS A 344 -25.57 -12.11 -2.12
C HIS A 344 -24.28 -12.92 -2.05
N LYS A 345 -23.56 -13.04 -3.15
CA LYS A 345 -22.27 -13.76 -3.14
C LYS A 345 -21.20 -13.06 -2.33
N TYR A 346 -21.14 -11.73 -2.36
CA TYR A 346 -20.18 -10.95 -1.57
C TYR A 346 -20.34 -11.22 -0.08
N PHE A 347 -21.56 -11.05 0.47
CA PHE A 347 -21.79 -11.27 1.89
C PHE A 347 -21.63 -12.74 2.29
N PHE A 348 -22.01 -13.67 1.41
CA PHE A 348 -21.79 -15.10 1.66
C PHE A 348 -20.29 -15.42 1.77
N CYS A 349 -19.47 -14.92 0.83
CA CYS A 349 -18.03 -15.16 0.82
C CYS A 349 -17.32 -14.43 1.97
N LEU A 350 -17.74 -13.21 2.31
CA LEU A 350 -17.25 -12.49 3.48
C LEU A 350 -17.54 -13.26 4.77
N TRP A 351 -18.75 -13.80 4.90
CA TRP A 351 -19.12 -14.65 6.03
C TRP A 351 -18.30 -15.95 6.06
N TRP A 352 -18.10 -16.59 4.90
CA TRP A 352 -17.26 -17.79 4.78
C TRP A 352 -15.84 -17.51 5.27
N GLY A 353 -15.23 -16.39 4.84
CA GLY A 353 -13.91 -15.97 5.28
C GLY A 353 -13.87 -15.72 6.79
N LEU A 354 -14.86 -14.99 7.31
CA LEU A 354 -14.92 -14.59 8.71
C LEU A 354 -15.07 -15.80 9.63
N ARG A 355 -15.99 -16.70 9.27
CA ARG A 355 -16.27 -17.95 10.00
C ARG A 355 -15.01 -18.80 10.11
N ASN A 356 -14.35 -19.06 8.99
CA ASN A 356 -13.18 -19.96 8.98
C ASN A 356 -11.94 -19.33 9.62
N LEU A 357 -11.77 -18.01 9.52
CA LEU A 357 -10.69 -17.32 10.23
C LEU A 357 -10.91 -17.39 11.76
N SER A 358 -12.16 -17.27 12.20
CA SER A 358 -12.54 -17.27 13.62
C SER A 358 -12.54 -18.66 14.25
N SER A 359 -12.75 -19.70 13.45
CA SER A 359 -12.66 -21.10 13.88
C SER A 359 -11.30 -21.74 13.57
N LEU A 360 -10.30 -20.94 13.18
CA LEU A 360 -8.95 -21.42 12.84
C LEU A 360 -8.95 -22.51 11.75
N GLY A 361 -9.94 -22.48 10.85
CA GLY A 361 -10.09 -23.43 9.74
C GLY A 361 -10.56 -24.83 10.15
N GLN A 362 -10.97 -25.06 11.41
CA GLN A 362 -11.30 -26.40 11.92
C GLN A 362 -12.46 -27.10 11.17
N GLY A 363 -13.37 -26.33 10.57
CA GLY A 363 -14.51 -26.87 9.81
C GLY A 363 -14.22 -27.14 8.33
N LEU A 364 -12.99 -26.94 7.86
CA LEU A 364 -12.64 -27.12 6.45
C LEU A 364 -12.41 -28.61 6.13
N LEU A 365 -13.34 -29.19 5.35
CA LEU A 365 -13.24 -30.56 4.86
C LEU A 365 -12.62 -30.57 3.46
N THR A 366 -11.32 -30.88 3.39
CA THR A 366 -10.58 -30.85 2.12
C THR A 366 -10.65 -32.17 1.35
N SER A 367 -10.59 -32.10 0.03
CA SER A 367 -10.25 -33.27 -0.80
C SER A 367 -8.74 -33.56 -0.77
N THR A 368 -8.27 -34.52 -1.58
CA THR A 368 -6.83 -34.79 -1.78
C THR A 368 -6.15 -33.79 -2.72
N PHE A 369 -6.88 -32.77 -3.20
CA PHE A 369 -6.32 -31.75 -4.08
C PHE A 369 -5.34 -30.84 -3.34
N VAL A 370 -4.08 -30.83 -3.79
CA VAL A 370 -2.98 -30.10 -3.13
C VAL A 370 -3.27 -28.60 -2.98
N GLY A 371 -3.83 -27.96 -4.01
CA GLY A 371 -4.11 -26.51 -3.97
C GLY A 371 -5.12 -26.13 -2.89
N GLU A 372 -6.11 -26.99 -2.65
CA GLU A 372 -7.10 -26.82 -1.60
C GLU A 372 -6.50 -27.00 -0.21
N ILE A 373 -5.67 -28.03 -0.02
CA ILE A 373 -4.97 -28.28 1.24
C ILE A 373 -4.08 -27.09 1.59
N MET A 374 -3.32 -26.57 0.62
CA MET A 374 -2.47 -25.39 0.81
C MET A 374 -3.29 -24.16 1.19
N PHE A 375 -4.45 -23.95 0.57
CA PHE A 375 -5.33 -22.84 0.91
C PHE A 375 -5.89 -22.98 2.33
N ALA A 376 -6.32 -24.17 2.74
CA ALA A 376 -6.81 -24.44 4.10
C ALA A 376 -5.72 -24.18 5.16
N ILE A 377 -4.47 -24.58 4.90
CA ILE A 377 -3.32 -24.29 5.78
C ILE A 377 -3.11 -22.78 5.93
N VAL A 378 -3.22 -22.02 4.83
CA VAL A 378 -3.12 -20.55 4.89
C VAL A 378 -4.23 -19.95 5.74
N VAL A 379 -5.48 -20.40 5.57
CA VAL A 379 -6.61 -19.94 6.40
C VAL A 379 -6.37 -20.23 7.89
N ALA A 380 -5.93 -21.44 8.24
CA ALA A 380 -5.68 -21.84 9.62
C ALA A 380 -4.54 -21.05 10.26
N THR A 381 -3.42 -20.88 9.55
CA THR A 381 -2.26 -20.12 10.04
C THR A 381 -2.56 -18.62 10.21
N LEU A 382 -3.25 -18.00 9.24
CA LEU A 382 -3.68 -16.61 9.36
C LEU A 382 -4.70 -16.43 10.48
N GLY A 383 -5.65 -17.37 10.64
CA GLY A 383 -6.62 -17.36 11.73
C GLY A 383 -5.93 -17.35 13.08
N LEU A 384 -4.95 -18.23 13.27
CA LEU A 384 -4.20 -18.33 14.53
C LEU A 384 -3.47 -17.03 14.86
N VAL A 385 -2.75 -16.46 13.90
CA VAL A 385 -1.98 -15.22 14.10
C VAL A 385 -2.90 -14.04 14.39
N LEU A 386 -3.94 -13.83 13.57
CA LEU A 386 -4.81 -12.66 13.68
C LEU A 386 -5.70 -12.72 14.93
N PHE A 387 -6.20 -13.91 15.29
CA PHE A 387 -6.97 -14.11 16.52
C PHE A 387 -6.09 -13.88 17.77
N GLY A 388 -4.85 -14.37 17.75
CA GLY A 388 -3.87 -14.10 18.81
C GLY A 388 -3.56 -12.60 18.98
N LEU A 389 -3.37 -11.88 17.87
CA LEU A 389 -3.14 -10.43 17.89
C LEU A 389 -4.34 -9.64 18.44
N LEU A 390 -5.57 -10.08 18.14
CA LEU A 390 -6.78 -9.44 18.66
C LEU A 390 -6.86 -9.58 20.18
N ILE A 391 -6.70 -10.81 20.71
CA ILE A 391 -6.75 -11.09 22.15
C ILE A 391 -5.61 -10.40 22.90
N GLY A 392 -4.37 -10.50 22.40
CA GLY A 392 -3.19 -9.95 23.07
C GLY A 392 -3.27 -8.43 23.27
N ASN A 393 -3.81 -7.70 22.28
CA ASN A 393 -3.97 -6.25 22.40
C ASN A 393 -5.12 -5.86 23.33
N MET A 394 -6.21 -6.65 23.39
CA MET A 394 -7.30 -6.42 24.37
C MET A 394 -6.83 -6.66 25.81
N GLN A 395 -5.99 -7.66 26.04
CA GLN A 395 -5.44 -7.96 27.37
C GLN A 395 -4.43 -6.89 27.84
N ASN A 396 -3.52 -6.48 26.96
CA ASN A 396 -2.54 -5.42 27.28
C ASN A 396 -3.20 -4.07 27.60
N SER A 397 -4.32 -3.74 26.93
CA SER A 397 -5.09 -2.53 27.26
C SER A 397 -5.74 -2.56 28.64
N ASN A 398 -6.16 -3.72 29.12
CA ASN A 398 -6.78 -3.86 30.44
C ASN A 398 -5.73 -3.89 31.56
N PHE A 399 -4.56 -4.49 31.31
CA PHE A 399 -3.49 -4.55 32.31
C PHE A 399 -2.93 -3.17 32.64
N GLY A 400 -2.73 -2.31 31.63
CA GLY A 400 -2.30 -0.91 31.83
C GLY A 400 -3.31 -0.06 32.61
N ARG A 401 -4.62 -0.36 32.50
CA ARG A 401 -5.69 0.33 33.24
C ARG A 401 -5.76 -0.10 34.70
N HIS A 402 -5.49 -1.39 35.00
CA HIS A 402 -5.42 -1.88 36.38
C HIS A 402 -4.18 -1.37 37.13
N THR A 403 -3.00 -1.31 36.49
CA THR A 403 -1.79 -0.77 37.12
C THR A 403 -1.86 0.74 37.35
N CYS A 404 -2.54 1.50 36.50
CA CYS A 404 -2.73 2.94 36.68
C CYS A 404 -3.72 3.24 37.83
N ASN A 405 -4.82 2.49 37.93
CA ASN A 405 -5.76 2.64 39.04
C ASN A 405 -5.16 2.23 40.39
N GLN A 406 -4.24 1.27 40.44
CA GLN A 406 -3.61 0.86 41.71
C GLN A 406 -2.55 1.84 42.22
N GLN A 407 -2.01 2.71 41.35
CA GLN A 407 -1.08 3.80 41.73
C GLN A 407 -1.77 5.13 42.03
N LEU A 408 -3.09 5.24 41.81
CA LEU A 408 -3.90 6.41 42.18
C LEU A 408 -4.58 6.26 43.55
N PHE A 409 -4.50 5.08 44.17
CA PHE A 409 -5.06 4.76 45.49
C PHE A 409 -4.01 4.26 46.50
N ALA A 410 -2.72 4.46 46.23
CA ALA A 410 -1.60 4.28 47.15
C ALA A 410 -0.75 5.55 47.12
#